data_AF-A0A9P5HAV6-F1
#
_entry.id   AF-A0A9P5HAV6-F1
#
_cell.length_a   1.000
_cell.length_b   1.000
_cell.length_c   1.000
_cell.angle_alpha   90.00
_cell.angle_beta   90.00
_cell.angle_gamma   90.00
#
_symmetry.space_group_name_H-M   'P 1'
#
loop_
_entity.id
_entity.type
_entity.pdbx_description
1 polymer ?
#
loop_
_entity_poly.entity_id
_entity_poly.type
_entity_poly.pdbx_seq_one_letter_code
_entity_poly.pdbx_strand_id
1 'polypeptide(L)'
;MIRKVDDEPYDTEPDYVHRYNIKRFVWFEMGIFTRWNSSGKCQVLCVDTPFDLPDQLKASLEKRESGLNFEDPFAMHVDLIDLIIKYYDLSVWLIRDPVRKLEQVSMTVLQGRPYTGQLFEPMHDISRHAIHTAEILSVTIETFQEMLRYQTAVYEKLPGALGETYLEQAKEYMKFQIQLAKSLKLRSDSTQKRLENEVNLAFNSIANQDNTVMKSIALLTMVQALFSTAFFNFGDDGWEISTGFWIYWVVTIPITAIVIVAFRTWIAPTAQIQKILGSFTRLKRS
;
A
#
# COMPACT_ATOMS: atom_id res chain seq x y z
N MET A 1 -23.85 2.29 -0.07
CA MET A 1 -24.19 0.93 -0.56
C MET A 1 -22.95 0.36 -1.24
N ILE A 2 -22.53 -0.87 -0.92
CA ILE A 2 -21.45 -1.58 -1.65
C ILE A 2 -21.88 -3.01 -1.96
N ARG A 3 -21.88 -3.34 -3.26
CA ARG A 3 -21.54 -4.63 -3.90
C ARG A 3 -21.26 -4.28 -5.37
N LYS A 4 -20.34 -4.85 -6.15
CA LYS A 4 -19.52 -6.08 -6.13
C LYS A 4 -18.24 -5.74 -6.93
N VAL A 5 -17.03 -6.13 -6.51
CA VAL A 5 -16.20 -7.20 -7.10
C VAL A 5 -16.66 -7.66 -8.49
N ASP A 6 -16.03 -7.10 -9.51
CA ASP A 6 -15.82 -7.75 -10.81
C ASP A 6 -14.32 -7.59 -11.16
N ASP A 7 -13.72 -8.65 -11.69
CA ASP A 7 -12.30 -8.81 -12.04
C ASP A 7 -11.94 -8.16 -13.41
N GLU A 8 -12.75 -7.22 -13.90
CA GLU A 8 -12.39 -6.46 -15.09
C GLU A 8 -11.39 -5.35 -14.74
N PRO A 9 -10.38 -5.07 -15.58
CA PRO A 9 -9.51 -3.92 -15.39
C PRO A 9 -10.40 -2.68 -15.31
N TYR A 10 -10.27 -1.94 -14.20
CA TYR A 10 -11.19 -0.87 -13.83
C TYR A 10 -11.13 0.33 -14.79
N ASP A 11 -10.07 0.42 -15.59
CA ASP A 11 -9.95 1.40 -16.65
C ASP A 11 -9.57 0.74 -17.99
N THR A 12 -10.01 1.37 -19.07
CA THR A 12 -9.57 1.10 -20.45
C THR A 12 -8.44 2.04 -20.84
N GLU A 13 -7.73 2.63 -19.86
CA GLU A 13 -6.68 3.61 -20.09
C GLU A 13 -5.39 2.90 -20.53
N PRO A 14 -4.54 3.58 -21.32
CA PRO A 14 -3.36 2.94 -21.88
C PRO A 14 -2.42 2.44 -20.77
N ASP A 15 -1.84 1.27 -20.95
CA ASP A 15 -0.80 0.76 -20.05
C ASP A 15 0.46 1.61 -20.22
N TYR A 16 0.74 2.47 -19.24
CA TYR A 16 1.92 3.34 -19.22
C TYR A 16 3.23 2.57 -18.99
N VAL A 17 3.14 1.26 -18.66
CA VAL A 17 4.29 0.38 -18.52
C VAL A 17 4.31 -0.59 -19.71
N HIS A 18 5.27 -0.43 -20.62
CA HIS A 18 5.47 -1.42 -21.68
C HIS A 18 5.77 -2.81 -21.09
N ARG A 19 5.15 -3.87 -21.63
CA ARG A 19 5.34 -5.29 -21.24
C ARG A 19 6.80 -5.77 -21.13
N TYR A 20 7.74 -5.05 -21.74
CA TYR A 20 9.17 -5.38 -21.75
C TYR A 20 10.02 -4.49 -20.83
N ASN A 21 9.41 -3.57 -20.07
CA ASN A 21 10.13 -2.74 -19.13
C ASN A 21 10.50 -3.57 -17.89
N ILE A 22 11.79 -3.59 -17.56
CA ILE A 22 12.31 -4.27 -16.36
C ILE A 22 11.77 -3.57 -15.10
N LYS A 23 11.44 -2.27 -15.19
CA LYS A 23 10.75 -1.52 -14.15
C LYS A 23 9.24 -1.67 -14.32
N ARG A 24 8.55 -2.08 -13.26
CA ARG A 24 7.08 -2.24 -13.19
C ARG A 24 6.32 -0.90 -13.12
N PHE A 25 6.99 0.23 -13.30
CA PHE A 25 6.45 1.57 -13.15
C PHE A 25 7.23 2.56 -14.02
N VAL A 26 6.53 3.60 -14.49
CA VAL A 26 7.10 4.75 -15.21
C VAL A 26 6.63 6.01 -14.49
N TRP A 27 7.56 6.93 -14.24
CA TRP A 27 7.28 8.24 -13.64
C TRP A 27 7.50 9.31 -14.69
N PHE A 28 6.64 10.33 -14.66
CA PHE A 28 6.72 11.52 -15.51
C PHE A 28 6.85 12.73 -14.59
N GLU A 29 7.97 13.44 -14.65
CA GLU A 29 8.22 14.68 -13.91
C GLU A 29 7.76 15.88 -14.74
N MET A 30 6.44 16.00 -14.90
CA MET A 30 5.83 17.01 -15.80
C MET A 30 6.27 18.44 -15.44
N GLY A 31 7.00 19.07 -16.35
CA GLY A 31 7.38 20.48 -16.29
C GLY A 31 6.57 21.31 -17.27
N ILE A 32 5.87 22.33 -16.79
CA ILE A 32 5.03 23.20 -17.65
C ILE A 32 5.53 24.64 -17.54
N PHE A 33 5.95 25.18 -18.68
CA PHE A 33 6.48 26.54 -18.77
C PHE A 33 5.62 27.36 -19.72
N THR A 34 5.03 28.43 -19.20
CA THR A 34 4.14 29.28 -19.98
C THR A 34 4.76 30.64 -20.20
N ARG A 35 4.74 31.08 -21.47
CA ARG A 35 5.11 32.43 -21.89
C ARG A 35 3.91 33.08 -22.56
N TRP A 36 3.44 34.17 -21.97
CA TRP A 36 2.39 35.01 -22.53
C TRP A 36 2.96 36.37 -22.93
N ASN A 37 2.46 36.95 -24.03
CA ASN A 37 2.87 38.26 -24.50
C ASN A 37 1.68 39.18 -24.81
N SER A 38 1.94 40.49 -24.87
CA SER A 38 0.92 41.52 -25.14
C SER A 38 0.37 41.49 -26.56
N SER A 39 0.97 40.74 -27.49
CA SER A 39 0.44 40.55 -28.85
C SER A 39 -0.62 39.45 -28.94
N GLY A 40 -1.10 38.94 -27.79
CA GLY A 40 -2.06 37.83 -27.73
C GLY A 40 -1.45 36.48 -28.10
N LYS A 41 -0.12 36.36 -28.11
CA LYS A 41 0.56 35.07 -28.31
C LYS A 41 0.86 34.47 -26.95
N CYS A 42 0.34 33.27 -26.74
CA CYS A 42 0.68 32.43 -25.61
C CYS A 42 1.37 31.16 -26.12
N GLN A 43 2.42 30.73 -25.43
CA GLN A 43 3.16 29.51 -25.74
C GLN A 43 3.33 28.73 -24.43
N VAL A 44 3.01 27.44 -24.46
CA VAL A 44 3.21 26.52 -23.35
C VAL A 44 4.18 25.43 -23.81
N LEU A 45 5.26 25.25 -23.07
CA LEU A 45 6.21 24.16 -23.23
C LEU A 45 5.93 23.13 -22.13
N CYS A 46 5.53 21.93 -22.54
CA CYS A 46 5.39 20.78 -21.65
C CYS A 46 6.60 19.86 -21.82
N VAL A 47 7.22 19.48 -20.71
CA VAL A 47 8.42 18.64 -20.65
C VAL A 47 8.10 17.42 -19.79
N ASP A 48 8.66 16.26 -20.19
CA ASP A 48 8.50 14.98 -19.50
C ASP A 48 7.04 14.60 -19.21
N THR A 49 6.23 14.64 -20.27
CA THR A 49 4.79 14.33 -20.22
C THR A 49 4.49 12.90 -20.63
N PRO A 50 3.34 12.34 -20.19
CA PRO A 50 2.80 11.11 -20.76
C PRO A 50 2.74 11.14 -22.28
N PHE A 51 3.00 10.01 -22.93
CA PHE A 51 3.09 9.92 -24.40
C PHE A 51 1.77 10.25 -25.11
N ASP A 52 0.63 10.06 -24.42
CA ASP A 52 -0.70 10.33 -24.94
C ASP A 52 -1.17 11.77 -24.65
N LEU A 53 -0.46 12.55 -23.82
CA LEU A 53 -0.83 13.92 -23.46
C LEU A 53 -1.06 14.83 -24.68
N PRO A 54 -0.20 14.82 -25.73
CA PRO A 54 -0.42 15.67 -26.90
C PRO A 54 -1.74 15.38 -27.62
N ASP A 55 -2.06 14.09 -27.81
CA ASP A 55 -3.28 13.67 -28.50
C ASP A 55 -4.52 13.95 -27.65
N GLN A 56 -4.46 13.70 -26.33
CA GLN A 56 -5.53 14.02 -25.39
C GLN A 56 -5.79 15.52 -25.30
N LEU A 57 -4.72 16.34 -25.26
CA LEU A 57 -4.82 17.80 -25.22
C LEU A 57 -5.43 18.34 -26.51
N LYS A 58 -5.00 17.83 -27.66
CA LYS A 58 -5.58 18.19 -28.95
C LYS A 58 -7.08 17.85 -28.98
N ALA A 59 -7.46 16.64 -28.56
CA ALA A 59 -8.85 16.22 -28.51
C ALA A 59 -9.70 17.08 -27.55
N SER A 60 -9.15 17.46 -26.38
CA SER A 60 -9.82 18.38 -25.44
C SER A 60 -10.08 19.75 -26.08
N LEU A 61 -9.06 20.30 -26.75
CA LEU A 61 -9.16 21.60 -27.43
C LEU A 61 -10.16 21.58 -28.60
N GLU A 62 -10.17 20.51 -29.40
CA GLU A 62 -11.11 20.34 -30.53
C GLU A 62 -12.56 20.17 -30.07
N LYS A 63 -12.79 19.65 -28.85
CA LYS A 63 -14.14 19.45 -28.28
C LYS A 63 -14.76 20.73 -27.74
N ARG A 64 -13.99 21.80 -27.54
CA ARG A 64 -14.50 23.05 -26.96
C ARG A 64 -15.53 23.72 -27.88
N GLU A 65 -16.65 24.13 -27.29
CA GLU A 65 -17.67 24.92 -28.00
C GLU A 65 -17.18 26.36 -28.30
N SER A 66 -16.32 26.90 -27.43
CA SER A 66 -15.72 28.22 -27.55
C SER A 66 -14.20 28.14 -27.63
N GLY A 67 -13.61 28.96 -28.50
CA GLY A 67 -12.15 29.06 -28.62
C GLY A 67 -11.49 29.60 -27.35
N LEU A 68 -10.18 29.38 -27.21
CA LEU A 68 -9.40 29.95 -26.13
C LEU A 68 -9.43 31.48 -26.18
N ASN A 69 -9.75 32.12 -25.05
CA ASN A 69 -9.62 33.56 -24.92
C ASN A 69 -8.16 33.91 -24.60
N PHE A 70 -7.37 34.28 -25.61
CA PHE A 70 -5.96 34.64 -25.43
C PHE A 70 -5.72 36.00 -24.74
N GLU A 71 -6.78 36.76 -24.46
CA GLU A 71 -6.71 37.91 -23.55
C GLU A 71 -6.48 37.48 -22.10
N ASP A 72 -6.86 36.25 -21.75
CA ASP A 72 -6.55 35.63 -20.47
C ASP A 72 -5.21 34.89 -20.54
N PRO A 73 -4.19 35.32 -19.78
CA PRO A 73 -2.88 34.65 -19.75
C PRO A 73 -2.94 33.19 -19.27
N PHE A 74 -4.01 32.80 -18.59
CA PHE A 74 -4.19 31.47 -18.02
C PHE A 74 -5.02 30.54 -18.89
N ALA A 75 -5.62 31.01 -19.99
CA ALA A 75 -6.57 30.23 -20.80
C ALA A 75 -6.02 28.86 -21.26
N MET A 76 -4.74 28.80 -21.64
CA MET A 76 -4.10 27.55 -22.10
C MET A 76 -3.89 26.52 -20.98
N HIS A 77 -3.93 26.93 -19.71
CA HIS A 77 -3.75 25.99 -18.59
C HIS A 77 -5.02 25.23 -18.26
N VAL A 78 -6.19 25.67 -18.73
CA VAL A 78 -7.47 25.07 -18.34
C VAL A 78 -7.53 23.59 -18.73
N ASP A 79 -7.39 23.26 -20.03
CA ASP A 79 -7.40 21.86 -20.49
C ASP A 79 -6.22 21.06 -19.93
N LEU A 80 -5.08 21.73 -19.77
CA LEU A 80 -3.87 21.10 -19.28
C LEU A 80 -4.05 20.66 -17.82
N ILE A 81 -4.64 21.50 -16.98
CA ILE A 81 -4.97 21.17 -15.58
C ILE A 81 -5.98 20.02 -15.51
N ASP A 82 -7.01 20.04 -16.36
CA ASP A 82 -8.00 18.95 -16.43
C ASP A 82 -7.31 17.60 -16.73
N LEU A 83 -6.40 17.58 -17.69
CA LEU A 83 -5.62 16.39 -18.03
C LEU A 83 -4.66 15.98 -16.92
N ILE A 84 -3.94 16.91 -16.30
CA ILE A 84 -3.05 16.61 -15.17
C ILE A 84 -3.83 15.97 -14.02
N ILE A 85 -4.99 16.52 -13.68
CA ILE A 85 -5.84 15.96 -12.63
C ILE A 85 -6.31 14.56 -13.00
N LYS A 86 -6.66 14.33 -14.27
CA LYS A 86 -7.02 12.99 -14.75
C LYS A 86 -5.86 11.99 -14.58
N TYR A 87 -4.65 12.36 -14.99
CA TYR A 87 -3.46 11.52 -14.81
C TYR A 87 -3.14 11.25 -13.32
N TYR A 88 -3.38 12.23 -12.44
CA TYR A 88 -3.20 12.04 -11.01
C TYR A 88 -4.29 11.18 -10.38
N ASP A 89 -5.55 11.29 -10.82
CA ASP A 89 -6.59 10.35 -10.39
C ASP A 89 -6.17 8.93 -10.76
N LEU A 90 -5.82 8.68 -12.04
CA LEU A 90 -5.32 7.39 -12.50
C LEU A 90 -4.15 6.88 -11.63
N SER A 91 -3.16 7.73 -11.36
CA SER A 91 -2.01 7.37 -10.52
C SER A 91 -2.43 6.91 -9.12
N VAL A 92 -3.43 7.56 -8.51
CA VAL A 92 -3.99 7.16 -7.21
C VAL A 92 -4.68 5.79 -7.31
N TRP A 93 -5.43 5.53 -8.39
CA TRP A 93 -6.10 4.23 -8.61
C TRP A 93 -5.09 3.09 -8.81
N LEU A 94 -4.04 3.32 -9.60
CA LEU A 94 -2.98 2.35 -9.87
C LEU A 94 -2.22 1.91 -8.62
N ILE A 95 -2.15 2.74 -7.58
CA ILE A 95 -1.57 2.36 -6.28
C ILE A 95 -2.58 1.63 -5.40
N ARG A 96 -3.82 2.11 -5.37
CA ARG A 96 -4.86 1.56 -4.49
C ARG A 96 -5.20 0.11 -4.82
N ASP A 97 -5.20 -0.27 -6.08
CA ASP A 97 -5.60 -1.61 -6.49
C ASP A 97 -4.61 -2.71 -6.06
N PRO A 98 -3.28 -2.54 -6.23
CA PRO A 98 -2.28 -3.39 -5.58
C PRO A 98 -2.42 -3.47 -4.07
N VAL A 99 -2.67 -2.34 -3.38
CA VAL A 99 -2.91 -2.35 -1.92
C VAL A 99 -4.13 -3.19 -1.57
N ARG A 100 -5.23 -3.05 -2.33
CA ARG A 100 -6.43 -3.87 -2.13
C ARG A 100 -6.18 -5.35 -2.39
N LYS A 101 -5.34 -5.71 -3.36
CA LYS A 101 -4.92 -7.10 -3.60
C LYS A 101 -4.10 -7.62 -2.42
N LEU A 102 -3.20 -6.81 -1.86
CA LEU A 102 -2.43 -7.17 -0.65
C LEU A 102 -3.34 -7.41 0.55
N GLU A 103 -4.32 -6.55 0.81
CA GLU A 103 -5.31 -6.73 1.89
C GLU A 103 -6.07 -8.07 1.75
N GLN A 104 -6.44 -8.45 0.53
CA GLN A 104 -7.11 -9.73 0.27
C GLN A 104 -6.18 -10.92 0.51
N VAL A 105 -4.93 -10.84 0.07
CA VAL A 105 -3.93 -11.90 0.29
C VAL A 105 -3.58 -12.01 1.78
N SER A 106 -3.45 -10.90 2.49
CA SER A 106 -3.21 -10.84 3.94
C SER A 106 -4.30 -11.57 4.74
N MET A 107 -5.57 -11.45 4.32
CA MET A 107 -6.67 -12.28 4.84
C MET A 107 -6.44 -13.79 4.68
N THR A 108 -5.80 -14.22 3.59
CA THR A 108 -5.45 -15.64 3.38
C THR A 108 -4.21 -16.09 4.16
N VAL A 109 -3.29 -15.17 4.47
CA VAL A 109 -2.13 -15.43 5.34
C VAL A 109 -2.60 -15.70 6.77
N LEU A 110 -3.62 -14.98 7.26
CA LEU A 110 -4.28 -15.26 8.53
C LEU A 110 -4.90 -16.67 8.61
N GLN A 111 -5.09 -17.37 7.48
CA GLN A 111 -5.56 -18.76 7.42
C GLN A 111 -4.42 -19.80 7.46
N GLY A 112 -3.18 -19.40 7.78
CA GLY A 112 -2.10 -20.32 8.14
C GLY A 112 -1.17 -20.74 7.00
N ARG A 113 -1.03 -19.94 5.94
CA ARG A 113 -0.02 -20.18 4.89
C ARG A 113 1.29 -19.43 5.17
N PRO A 114 2.46 -20.09 5.14
CA PRO A 114 3.75 -19.54 5.58
C PRO A 114 4.47 -18.72 4.48
N TYR A 115 3.74 -17.88 3.74
CA TYR A 115 4.26 -17.17 2.57
C TYR A 115 4.62 -15.70 2.82
N THR A 116 4.77 -15.29 4.08
CA THR A 116 4.89 -13.89 4.49
C THR A 116 6.16 -13.20 3.99
N GLY A 117 7.30 -13.90 3.91
CA GLY A 117 8.57 -13.30 3.52
C GLY A 117 8.62 -12.76 2.07
N GLN A 118 7.95 -13.42 1.13
CA GLN A 118 7.94 -13.02 -0.29
C GLN A 118 6.99 -11.83 -0.57
N LEU A 119 6.14 -11.47 0.39
CA LEU A 119 5.21 -10.33 0.26
C LEU A 119 5.87 -8.99 0.61
N PHE A 120 6.96 -8.98 1.39
CA PHE A 120 7.59 -7.74 1.86
C PHE A 120 8.17 -6.89 0.75
N GLU A 121 8.83 -7.50 -0.24
CA GLU A 121 9.42 -6.75 -1.36
C GLU A 121 8.33 -6.04 -2.20
N PRO A 122 7.26 -6.72 -2.66
CA PRO A 122 6.12 -6.05 -3.29
C PRO A 122 5.45 -4.98 -2.42
N MET A 123 5.25 -5.26 -1.13
CA MET A 123 4.63 -4.30 -0.19
C MET A 123 5.48 -3.04 -0.02
N HIS A 124 6.79 -3.20 0.08
CA HIS A 124 7.74 -2.11 0.19
C HIS A 124 7.79 -1.26 -1.07
N ASP A 125 7.83 -1.89 -2.25
CA ASP A 125 7.79 -1.17 -3.53
C ASP A 125 6.50 -0.37 -3.70
N ILE A 126 5.33 -0.97 -3.42
CA ILE A 126 4.04 -0.25 -3.44
C ILE A 126 4.03 0.90 -2.42
N SER A 127 4.64 0.71 -1.25
CA SER A 127 4.73 1.76 -0.22
C SER A 127 5.53 2.97 -0.71
N ARG A 128 6.67 2.74 -1.37
CA ARG A 128 7.47 3.81 -1.97
C ARG A 128 6.64 4.61 -2.99
N HIS A 129 5.91 3.92 -3.85
CA HIS A 129 5.09 4.58 -4.86
C HIS A 129 3.90 5.32 -4.25
N ALA A 130 3.25 4.77 -3.21
CA ALA A 130 2.16 5.43 -2.51
C ALA A 130 2.60 6.75 -1.84
N ILE A 131 3.79 6.75 -1.24
CA ILE A 131 4.41 7.95 -0.65
C ILE A 131 4.65 8.99 -1.75
N HIS A 132 5.30 8.61 -2.85
CA HIS A 132 5.57 9.55 -3.95
C HIS A 132 4.31 10.13 -4.58
N THR A 133 3.26 9.34 -4.81
CA THR A 133 1.98 9.86 -5.31
C THR A 133 1.36 10.87 -4.34
N ALA A 134 1.45 10.62 -3.02
CA ALA A 134 0.97 11.58 -2.02
C ALA A 134 1.80 12.88 -2.04
N GLU A 135 3.13 12.78 -2.15
CA GLU A 135 4.04 13.94 -2.25
C GLU A 135 3.73 14.79 -3.47
N ILE A 136 3.59 14.18 -4.66
CA ILE A 136 3.26 14.88 -5.91
C ILE A 136 1.92 15.62 -5.80
N LEU A 137 0.92 15.00 -5.17
CA LEU A 137 -0.37 15.63 -4.94
C LEU A 137 -0.26 16.84 -3.98
N SER A 138 0.57 16.77 -2.94
CA SER A 138 0.86 17.95 -2.08
C SER A 138 1.46 19.10 -2.90
N VAL A 139 2.51 18.81 -3.68
CA VAL A 139 3.20 19.82 -4.52
C VAL A 139 2.24 20.41 -5.55
N THR A 140 1.36 19.59 -6.12
CA THR A 140 0.33 20.04 -7.07
C THR A 140 -0.66 20.98 -6.42
N ILE A 141 -1.14 20.67 -5.21
CA ILE A 141 -2.06 21.54 -4.47
C ILE A 141 -1.41 22.90 -4.22
N GLU A 142 -0.17 22.92 -3.75
CA GLU A 142 0.57 24.16 -3.51
C GLU A 142 0.77 24.95 -4.81
N THR A 143 1.15 24.27 -5.89
CA THR A 143 1.32 24.88 -7.22
C THR A 143 0.03 25.53 -7.70
N PHE A 144 -1.10 24.83 -7.60
CA PHE A 144 -2.40 25.37 -8.02
C PHE A 144 -2.87 26.52 -7.13
N GLN A 145 -2.59 26.48 -5.83
CA GLN A 145 -2.87 27.60 -4.92
C GLN A 145 -2.06 28.84 -5.29
N GLU A 146 -0.77 28.68 -5.58
CA GLU A 146 0.08 29.78 -6.04
C GLU A 146 -0.39 30.30 -7.40
N MET A 147 -0.74 29.41 -8.35
CA MET A 147 -1.32 29.80 -9.63
C MET A 147 -2.59 30.63 -9.46
N LEU A 148 -3.50 30.25 -8.57
CA LEU A 148 -4.71 31.04 -8.25
C LEU A 148 -4.36 32.41 -7.66
N ARG A 149 -3.34 32.49 -6.79
CA ARG A 149 -2.86 33.76 -6.25
C ARG A 149 -2.31 34.67 -7.36
N TYR A 150 -1.46 34.13 -8.23
CA TYR A 150 -0.92 34.87 -9.37
C TYR A 150 -2.00 35.29 -10.36
N GLN A 151 -2.95 34.41 -10.68
CA GLN A 151 -4.10 34.70 -11.52
C GLN A 151 -4.90 35.89 -10.98
N THR A 152 -5.22 35.89 -9.68
CA THR A 152 -5.94 36.98 -9.04
C THR A 152 -5.17 38.31 -9.13
N ALA A 153 -3.87 38.29 -8.84
CA ALA A 153 -3.02 39.48 -8.90
C ALA A 153 -2.83 40.03 -10.33
N VAL A 154 -2.86 39.16 -11.35
CA VAL A 154 -2.78 39.57 -12.76
C VAL A 154 -4.11 40.17 -13.22
N TYR A 155 -5.24 39.57 -12.84
CA TYR A 155 -6.57 40.08 -13.19
C TYR A 155 -6.84 41.47 -12.59
N GLU A 156 -6.37 41.75 -11.38
CA GLU A 156 -6.44 43.10 -10.79
C GLU A 156 -5.64 44.15 -11.58
N LYS A 157 -4.58 43.73 -12.27
CA LYS A 157 -3.71 44.61 -13.09
C LYS A 157 -4.17 44.74 -14.54
N LEU A 158 -5.19 43.99 -14.95
CA LEU A 158 -5.78 44.01 -16.30
C LEU A 158 -7.24 44.50 -16.27
N PRO A 159 -7.52 45.70 -15.72
CA PRO A 159 -8.90 46.19 -15.65
C PRO A 159 -9.47 46.42 -17.07
N GLY A 160 -10.64 45.85 -17.33
CA GLY A 160 -11.39 46.05 -18.58
C GLY A 160 -11.01 45.12 -19.74
N ALA A 161 -9.98 44.26 -19.61
CA ALA A 161 -9.63 43.28 -20.64
C ALA A 161 -10.57 42.06 -20.64
N LEU A 162 -11.16 41.72 -19.48
CA LEU A 162 -12.02 40.55 -19.32
C LEU A 162 -13.30 40.94 -18.57
N GLY A 163 -14.42 40.30 -18.92
CA GLY A 163 -15.70 40.53 -18.25
C GLY A 163 -15.71 40.02 -16.80
N GLU A 164 -16.44 40.70 -15.91
CA GLU A 164 -16.50 40.36 -14.48
C GLU A 164 -16.97 38.91 -14.23
N THR A 165 -17.98 38.46 -14.96
CA THR A 165 -18.48 37.07 -14.89
C THR A 165 -17.41 36.06 -15.29
N TYR A 166 -16.62 36.34 -16.33
CA TYR A 166 -15.54 35.47 -16.78
C TYR A 166 -14.46 35.34 -15.71
N LEU A 167 -14.06 36.46 -15.10
CA LEU A 167 -13.04 36.48 -14.05
C LEU A 167 -13.47 35.65 -12.84
N GLU A 168 -14.73 35.75 -12.42
CA GLU A 168 -15.25 34.97 -11.29
C GLU A 168 -15.32 33.48 -11.64
N GLN A 169 -15.79 33.13 -12.85
CA GLN A 169 -15.81 31.74 -13.31
C GLN A 169 -14.40 31.13 -13.38
N ALA A 170 -13.40 31.88 -13.85
CA ALA A 170 -12.02 31.40 -13.92
C ALA A 170 -11.43 31.15 -12.52
N LYS A 171 -11.75 32.01 -11.54
CA LYS A 171 -11.35 31.81 -10.13
C LYS A 171 -12.04 30.60 -9.51
N GLU A 172 -13.34 30.46 -9.69
CA GLU A 172 -14.11 29.31 -9.18
C GLU A 172 -13.65 27.99 -9.81
N TYR A 173 -13.32 28.00 -11.11
CA TYR A 173 -12.70 26.86 -11.77
C TYR A 173 -11.40 26.45 -11.08
N MET A 174 -10.48 27.38 -10.84
CA MET A 174 -9.22 27.04 -10.15
C MET A 174 -9.45 26.53 -8.72
N LYS A 175 -10.36 27.16 -7.97
CA LYS A 175 -10.74 26.67 -6.64
C LYS A 175 -11.27 25.24 -6.69
N PHE A 176 -12.09 24.92 -7.69
CA PHE A 176 -12.60 23.57 -7.90
C PHE A 176 -11.48 22.56 -8.17
N GLN A 177 -10.53 22.88 -9.07
CA GLN A 177 -9.39 22.01 -9.36
C GLN A 177 -8.49 21.77 -8.13
N ILE A 178 -8.27 22.81 -7.31
CA ILE A 178 -7.56 22.68 -6.03
C ILE A 178 -8.29 21.72 -5.09
N GLN A 179 -9.62 21.80 -5.00
CA GLN A 179 -10.40 20.88 -4.16
C GLN A 179 -10.39 19.44 -4.68
N LEU A 180 -10.37 19.26 -6.00
CA LEU A 180 -10.22 17.95 -6.61
C LEU A 180 -8.85 17.34 -6.28
N ALA A 181 -7.77 18.11 -6.43
CA ALA A 181 -6.42 17.68 -6.03
C ALA A 181 -6.34 17.33 -4.53
N LYS A 182 -6.95 18.13 -3.65
CA LYS A 182 -7.06 17.83 -2.20
C LYS A 182 -7.81 16.53 -1.93
N SER A 183 -8.88 16.28 -2.68
CA SER A 183 -9.66 15.05 -2.55
C SER A 183 -8.84 13.82 -2.97
N LEU A 184 -8.05 13.93 -4.04
CA LEU A 184 -7.11 12.89 -4.47
C LEU A 184 -6.02 12.65 -3.43
N LYS A 185 -5.46 13.72 -2.86
CA LYS A 185 -4.46 13.63 -1.78
C LYS A 185 -4.99 12.85 -0.58
N LEU A 186 -6.20 13.17 -0.13
CA LEU A 186 -6.84 12.47 0.99
C LEU A 186 -7.05 10.98 0.69
N ARG A 187 -7.38 10.62 -0.55
CA ARG A 187 -7.48 9.21 -0.99
C ARG A 187 -6.13 8.51 -0.99
N SER A 188 -5.09 9.20 -1.47
CA SER A 188 -3.71 8.69 -1.43
C SER A 188 -3.26 8.45 0.02
N ASP A 189 -3.50 9.39 0.93
CA ASP A 189 -3.15 9.27 2.35
C ASP A 189 -3.90 8.14 3.05
N SER A 190 -5.19 7.99 2.75
CA SER A 190 -5.98 6.87 3.26
C SER A 190 -5.43 5.53 2.78
N THR A 191 -5.01 5.45 1.52
CA THR A 191 -4.42 4.24 0.93
C THR A 191 -3.05 3.94 1.55
N GLN A 192 -2.22 4.96 1.77
CA GLN A 192 -0.93 4.81 2.45
C GLN A 192 -1.11 4.26 3.87
N LYS A 193 -2.03 4.84 4.67
CA LYS A 193 -2.32 4.36 6.03
C LYS A 193 -2.81 2.91 6.06
N ARG A 194 -3.61 2.52 5.06
CA ARG A 194 -4.05 1.12 4.91
C ARG A 194 -2.88 0.18 4.63
N LEU A 195 -1.98 0.58 3.73
CA LEU A 195 -0.78 -0.19 3.44
C LEU A 195 0.15 -0.30 4.66
N GLU A 196 0.34 0.78 5.42
CA GLU A 196 1.11 0.76 6.68
C GLU A 196 0.53 -0.23 7.69
N ASN A 197 -0.80 -0.29 7.81
CA ASN A 197 -1.47 -1.28 8.67
C ASN A 197 -1.20 -2.71 8.21
N GLU A 198 -1.25 -2.98 6.89
CA GLU A 198 -0.93 -4.30 6.35
C GLU A 198 0.53 -4.69 6.56
N VAL A 199 1.47 -3.76 6.37
CA VAL A 199 2.90 -3.96 6.66
C VAL A 199 3.10 -4.34 8.13
N ASN A 200 2.47 -3.60 9.05
CA ASN A 200 2.53 -3.90 10.49
C ASN A 200 1.92 -5.26 10.83
N LEU A 201 0.81 -5.63 10.19
CA LEU A 201 0.18 -6.93 10.38
C LEU A 201 1.09 -8.07 9.89
N ALA A 202 1.73 -7.90 8.72
CA ALA A 202 2.69 -8.87 8.19
C ALA A 202 3.90 -9.04 9.12
N PHE A 203 4.47 -7.96 9.65
CA PHE A 203 5.57 -8.01 10.61
C PHE A 203 5.20 -8.75 11.90
N ASN A 204 4.05 -8.40 12.49
CA ASN A 204 3.55 -9.06 13.70
C ASN A 204 3.26 -10.56 13.45
N SER A 205 2.79 -10.91 12.25
CA SER A 205 2.57 -12.30 11.85
C SER A 205 3.88 -13.10 11.82
N ILE A 206 4.94 -12.56 11.20
CA ILE A 206 6.27 -13.20 11.20
C ILE A 206 6.80 -13.35 12.62
N ALA A 207 6.75 -12.29 13.42
CA ALA A 207 7.24 -12.34 14.81
C ALA A 207 6.52 -13.43 15.64
N ASN A 208 5.21 -13.60 15.42
CA ASN A 208 4.45 -14.69 16.03
C ASN A 208 4.87 -16.07 15.54
N GLN A 209 5.18 -16.21 14.24
CA GLN A 209 5.69 -17.45 13.67
C GLN A 209 7.07 -17.81 14.25
N ASP A 210 8.00 -16.86 14.29
CA ASP A 210 9.33 -17.06 14.88
C ASP A 210 9.26 -17.42 16.35
N ASN A 211 8.37 -16.78 17.12
CA ASN A 211 8.13 -17.13 18.52
C ASN A 211 7.62 -18.57 18.65
N THR A 212 6.73 -19.01 17.76
CA THR A 212 6.22 -20.39 17.74
C THR A 212 7.32 -21.40 17.39
N VAL A 213 8.18 -21.08 16.42
CA VAL A 213 9.33 -21.90 16.04
C VAL A 213 10.34 -21.98 17.19
N MET A 214 10.66 -20.84 17.82
CA MET A 214 11.61 -20.77 18.94
C MET A 214 11.13 -21.58 20.15
N LYS A 215 9.83 -21.51 20.49
CA LYS A 215 9.22 -22.39 21.51
C LYS A 215 9.37 -23.87 21.17
N SER A 216 9.23 -24.23 19.88
CA SER A 216 9.37 -25.61 19.42
C SER A 216 10.82 -26.10 19.49
N ILE A 217 11.79 -25.27 19.10
CA ILE A 217 13.22 -25.57 19.24
C ILE A 217 13.58 -25.73 20.71
N ALA A 218 13.17 -24.79 21.57
CA ALA A 218 13.43 -24.85 23.00
C ALA A 218 12.88 -26.13 23.67
N LEU A 219 11.71 -26.59 23.21
CA LEU A 219 11.17 -27.87 23.64
C LEU A 219 12.03 -29.05 23.16
N LEU A 220 12.37 -29.09 21.87
CA LEU A 220 13.19 -30.15 21.30
C LEU A 220 14.56 -30.23 22.00
N THR A 221 15.20 -29.10 22.28
CA THR A 221 16.48 -29.06 23.00
C THR A 221 16.33 -29.48 24.46
N MET A 222 15.25 -29.09 25.14
CA MET A 222 14.98 -29.57 26.50
C MET A 222 14.79 -31.09 26.53
N VAL A 223 14.04 -31.65 25.58
CA VAL A 223 13.86 -33.08 25.42
C VAL A 223 15.23 -33.74 25.13
N GLN A 224 16.00 -33.24 24.17
CA GLN A 224 17.34 -33.77 23.86
C GLN A 224 18.29 -33.73 25.06
N ALA A 225 18.28 -32.65 25.86
CA ALA A 225 19.10 -32.52 27.06
C ALA A 225 18.75 -33.59 28.11
N LEU A 226 17.46 -33.91 28.29
CA LEU A 226 17.03 -35.02 29.16
C LEU A 226 17.62 -36.36 28.68
N PHE A 227 17.58 -36.62 27.37
CA PHE A 227 18.10 -37.87 26.80
C PHE A 227 19.65 -37.93 26.75
N SER A 228 20.35 -36.79 26.82
CA SER A 228 21.82 -36.69 26.74
C SER A 228 22.57 -37.01 28.05
N THR A 229 21.86 -37.29 29.14
CA THR A 229 22.51 -37.65 30.41
C THR A 229 23.25 -38.99 30.27
N ALA A 230 24.55 -39.01 30.61
CA ALA A 230 25.41 -40.17 30.38
C ALA A 230 25.17 -41.26 31.43
N PHE A 231 24.59 -42.39 31.00
CA PHE A 231 24.39 -43.58 31.83
C PHE A 231 25.41 -44.70 31.58
N PHE A 232 26.34 -44.48 30.65
CA PHE A 232 27.40 -45.42 30.28
C PHE A 232 28.71 -45.00 30.93
N ASN A 233 29.36 -45.93 31.63
CA ASN A 233 30.67 -45.73 32.23
C ASN A 233 31.68 -46.69 31.57
N PHE A 234 32.90 -46.23 31.32
CA PHE A 234 33.96 -47.07 30.76
C PHE A 234 34.84 -47.57 31.92
N GLY A 235 34.66 -48.83 32.30
CA GLY A 235 35.51 -49.52 33.28
C GLY A 235 36.61 -50.36 32.60
N ASP A 236 37.61 -50.77 33.38
CA ASP A 236 38.82 -51.46 32.90
C ASP A 236 38.56 -52.80 32.17
N ASP A 237 37.36 -53.40 32.32
CA ASP A 237 36.99 -54.72 31.73
C ASP A 237 35.87 -54.66 30.65
N GLY A 238 35.50 -53.47 30.16
CA GLY A 238 34.59 -53.31 29.01
C GLY A 238 33.32 -52.50 29.28
N TRP A 239 32.35 -52.58 28.36
CA TRP A 239 31.09 -51.82 28.42
C TRP A 239 30.20 -52.32 29.57
N GLU A 240 30.22 -51.62 30.71
CA GLU A 240 29.31 -51.88 31.83
C GLU A 240 28.04 -51.03 31.72
N ILE A 241 26.89 -51.69 31.56
CA ILE A 241 25.56 -51.06 31.63
C ILE A 241 25.11 -51.08 33.09
N SER A 242 24.79 -49.92 33.65
CA SER A 242 24.23 -49.83 35.02
C SER A 242 22.93 -50.64 35.13
N THR A 243 22.82 -51.46 36.17
CA THR A 243 21.60 -52.21 36.53
C THR A 243 20.39 -51.29 36.82
N GLY A 244 20.63 -49.99 37.06
CA GLY A 244 19.58 -48.96 37.21
C GLY A 244 19.03 -48.40 35.89
N PHE A 245 19.45 -48.92 34.73
CA PHE A 245 19.05 -48.41 33.41
C PHE A 245 17.52 -48.40 33.18
N TRP A 246 16.75 -49.30 33.80
CA TRP A 246 15.29 -49.29 33.67
C TRP A 246 14.63 -48.06 34.33
N ILE A 247 15.24 -47.49 35.38
CA ILE A 247 14.76 -46.28 36.08
C ILE A 247 14.76 -45.08 35.14
N TYR A 248 15.74 -45.02 34.23
CA TYR A 248 15.79 -44.00 33.19
C TYR A 248 14.50 -43.97 32.36
N TRP A 249 14.02 -45.12 31.86
CA TRP A 249 12.81 -45.18 31.04
C TRP A 249 11.54 -44.85 31.83
N VAL A 250 11.49 -45.27 33.10
CA VAL A 250 10.36 -44.98 34.01
C VAL A 250 10.27 -43.49 34.35
N VAL A 251 11.37 -42.75 34.35
CA VAL A 251 11.38 -41.31 34.64
C VAL A 251 11.26 -40.47 33.37
N THR A 252 11.96 -40.83 32.29
CA THR A 252 12.01 -40.04 31.06
C THR A 252 10.72 -40.08 30.26
N ILE A 253 10.04 -41.23 30.15
CA ILE A 253 8.80 -41.36 29.37
C ILE A 253 7.67 -40.48 29.96
N PRO A 254 7.38 -40.52 31.27
CA PRO A 254 6.34 -39.68 31.87
C PRO A 254 6.68 -38.19 31.79
N ILE A 255 7.93 -37.80 32.05
CA ILE A 255 8.37 -36.40 31.96
C ILE A 255 8.19 -35.90 30.52
N THR A 256 8.61 -36.68 29.52
CA THR A 256 8.45 -36.31 28.10
C THR A 256 6.96 -36.17 27.73
N ALA A 257 6.10 -37.08 28.21
CA ALA A 257 4.67 -37.00 27.97
C ALA A 257 4.04 -35.74 28.62
N ILE A 258 4.41 -35.42 29.86
CA ILE A 258 3.95 -34.22 30.57
C ILE A 258 4.37 -32.95 29.82
N VAL A 259 5.62 -32.89 29.38
CA VAL A 259 6.17 -31.77 28.61
C VAL A 259 5.41 -31.57 27.30
N ILE A 260 5.15 -32.65 26.55
CA ILE A 260 4.39 -32.58 25.29
C ILE A 260 2.95 -32.12 25.53
N VAL A 261 2.30 -32.60 26.60
CA VAL A 261 0.93 -32.19 26.95
C VAL A 261 0.88 -30.71 27.34
N ALA A 262 1.78 -30.26 28.22
CA ALA A 262 1.88 -28.86 28.61
C ALA A 262 2.14 -27.95 27.41
N PHE A 263 3.00 -28.39 26.49
CA PHE A 263 3.29 -27.68 25.26
C PHE A 263 2.09 -27.60 24.31
N ARG A 264 1.35 -28.69 24.13
CA ARG A 264 0.12 -28.68 23.34
C ARG A 264 -0.89 -27.68 23.89
N THR A 265 -1.01 -27.58 25.21
CA THR A 265 -1.88 -26.57 25.84
C THR A 265 -1.34 -25.14 25.75
N TRP A 266 -0.02 -24.96 25.68
CA TRP A 266 0.62 -23.64 25.61
C TRP A 266 0.72 -23.06 24.19
N ILE A 267 0.83 -23.92 23.17
CA ILE A 267 0.82 -23.54 21.75
C ILE A 267 -0.59 -23.49 21.16
N ALA A 268 -1.56 -24.21 21.71
CA ALA A 268 -2.92 -24.18 21.19
C ALA A 268 -3.44 -22.72 21.14
N PRO A 269 -3.94 -22.25 19.98
CA PRO A 269 -4.53 -20.93 19.88
C PRO A 269 -5.64 -20.84 20.93
N THR A 270 -5.69 -19.74 21.67
CA THR A 270 -6.64 -19.48 22.76
C THR A 270 -8.12 -19.76 22.39
N ALA A 271 -8.47 -19.72 21.11
CA ALA A 271 -9.78 -20.10 20.57
C ALA A 271 -10.12 -21.61 20.71
N GLN A 272 -9.14 -22.51 20.63
CA GLN A 272 -9.33 -23.96 20.83
C GLN A 272 -9.55 -24.28 22.31
N ILE A 273 -8.84 -23.57 23.19
CA ILE A 273 -8.97 -23.69 24.65
C ILE A 273 -10.38 -23.24 25.09
N GLN A 274 -10.90 -22.13 24.55
CA GLN A 274 -12.27 -21.68 24.83
C GLN A 274 -13.35 -22.64 24.30
N LYS A 275 -13.18 -23.26 23.12
CA LYS A 275 -14.12 -24.28 22.62
C LYS A 275 -14.14 -25.53 23.50
N ILE A 276 -12.98 -25.98 23.98
CA ILE A 276 -12.86 -27.15 24.86
C ILE A 276 -13.47 -26.85 26.24
N LEU A 277 -13.18 -25.68 26.83
CA LEU A 277 -13.81 -25.23 28.08
C LEU A 277 -15.33 -25.03 27.93
N GLY A 278 -15.79 -24.55 26.77
CA GLY A 278 -17.20 -24.43 26.42
C GLY A 278 -17.93 -25.77 26.25
N SER A 279 -17.25 -26.81 25.75
CA SER A 279 -17.84 -28.16 25.65
C SER A 279 -17.92 -28.87 27.00
N PHE A 280 -16.95 -28.66 27.89
CA PHE A 280 -16.99 -29.23 29.25
C PHE A 280 -18.06 -28.60 30.13
N THR A 281 -18.35 -27.30 29.94
CA THR A 281 -19.44 -26.62 30.66
C THR A 281 -20.84 -27.02 30.17
N ARG A 282 -20.97 -27.47 28.90
CA ARG A 282 -22.23 -28.04 28.37
C ARG A 282 -22.53 -29.45 28.87
N LEU A 283 -21.51 -30.29 29.03
CA LEU A 283 -21.67 -31.67 29.52
C LEU A 283 -22.02 -31.75 31.02
N LYS A 284 -21.81 -30.68 31.78
CA LYS A 284 -22.18 -30.59 33.20
C LYS A 284 -23.60 -30.07 33.43
N ARG A 285 -24.35 -29.78 32.36
CA ARG A 285 -25.72 -29.22 32.37
C ARG A 285 -26.78 -30.13 31.72
N SER A 286 -26.43 -31.35 31.29
CA SER A 286 -27.39 -32.42 30.97
C SER A 286 -27.36 -33.49 32.04
#